data_AF-A0A8T4S2J4-F1
#
_entry.id   AF-A0A8T4S2J4-F1
#
_cell.length_a   1.000
_cell.length_b   1.000
_cell.length_c   1.000
_cell.angle_alpha   90.00
_cell.angle_beta   90.00
_cell.angle_gamma   90.00
#
_symmetry.space_group_name_H-M   'P 1'
#
loop_
_entity.id
_entity.type
_entity.pdbx_description
1 polymer ?
#
loop_
_entity_poly.entity_id
_entity_poly.type
_entity_poly.pdbx_seq_one_letter_code
_entity_poly.pdbx_strand_id
1 'polypeptide(L)'
;MKKEGAALIIVFLTSLLVFAPDTFSQAAKPKVELSCYDTGEFHIRNLKDRDKIYAKVGNSWVPVSGEWKDYEDTKAFHSEEAVFLNPKKTTERIRVGDMSYSVTCPGFVFSCKLVNISINACYKRNETFYGRFTAYSFRYDKKNEFRFEQPFLLTYKVKDDAGKELTHAPQILSPEFGQISMSRARRVGSNLFTLRWNTSREIDKLTIQYQNCDNRKYNFYDSFYCTGLPTCATDKGCKENEACEDNLCVPISCAACQYAEDHQCRDYECCGDDDCSEDSYCKDSACFPLVCDYNEAPVDHVCEGLECGEDEYVFNSTCMSLKCGENKIGRNHVCVECGEDEVAKDNNCVKLSCGFLKKAKSNKCMNFFSAIFGKG
;
A
#
# COMPACT_ATOMS: atom_id res chain seq x y z
N MET A 1 -84.31 31.81 -40.42
CA MET A 1 -83.32 32.91 -40.49
C MET A 1 -82.41 32.60 -41.67
N LYS A 2 -82.74 33.10 -42.88
CA LYS A 2 -82.27 34.36 -43.47
C LYS A 2 -80.73 34.46 -43.60
N LYS A 3 -80.28 34.34 -44.86
CA LYS A 3 -79.27 35.20 -45.56
C LYS A 3 -77.81 35.03 -45.13
N GLU A 4 -76.77 35.15 -45.95
CA GLU A 4 -76.45 35.51 -47.35
C GLU A 4 -75.02 34.90 -47.55
N GLY A 5 -74.58 34.38 -48.71
CA GLY A 5 -74.39 35.09 -49.96
C GLY A 5 -72.97 35.69 -50.04
N ALA A 6 -72.02 34.99 -50.66
CA ALA A 6 -70.85 35.61 -51.30
C ALA A 6 -70.22 34.63 -52.30
N ALA A 7 -70.47 34.90 -53.58
CA ALA A 7 -69.88 34.24 -54.73
C ALA A 7 -68.40 34.65 -54.88
N LEU A 8 -67.51 33.66 -54.99
CA LEU A 8 -66.10 33.89 -55.34
C LEU A 8 -65.96 33.74 -56.86
N ILE A 9 -65.66 34.86 -57.51
CA ILE A 9 -65.40 34.94 -58.95
C ILE A 9 -64.03 34.29 -59.23
N ILE A 10 -64.03 33.17 -59.96
CA ILE A 10 -62.83 32.55 -60.51
C ILE A 10 -62.55 33.20 -61.86
N VAL A 11 -61.59 34.13 -61.88
CA VAL A 11 -61.02 34.68 -63.11
C VAL A 11 -59.96 33.70 -63.62
N PHE A 12 -60.28 32.99 -64.71
CA PHE A 12 -59.29 32.26 -65.49
C PHE A 12 -58.40 33.28 -66.23
N LEU A 13 -57.25 33.60 -65.64
CA LEU A 13 -56.17 34.30 -66.33
C LEU A 13 -55.32 33.25 -67.06
N THR A 14 -55.61 33.04 -68.33
CA THR A 14 -54.77 32.29 -69.27
C THR A 14 -53.50 33.10 -69.57
N SER A 15 -52.49 32.96 -68.71
CA SER A 15 -51.14 33.43 -69.00
C SER A 15 -50.54 32.58 -70.12
N LEU A 16 -50.29 33.21 -71.27
CA LEU A 16 -49.40 32.67 -72.30
C LEU A 16 -48.02 32.41 -71.68
N LEU A 17 -47.70 31.13 -71.47
CA LEU A 17 -46.34 30.65 -71.25
C LEU A 17 -45.58 30.79 -72.57
N VAL A 18 -44.85 31.89 -72.69
CA VAL A 18 -43.76 32.01 -73.67
C VAL A 18 -42.66 31.07 -73.19
N PHE A 19 -42.48 29.96 -73.91
CA PHE A 19 -41.31 29.09 -73.76
C PHE A 19 -40.06 29.90 -74.17
N ALA A 20 -39.42 30.51 -73.18
CA ALA A 20 -38.02 30.88 -73.30
C ALA A 20 -37.23 29.57 -73.42
N PRO A 21 -36.29 29.43 -74.37
CA PRO A 21 -35.43 28.26 -74.44
C PRO A 21 -34.68 28.15 -73.10
N ASP A 22 -34.82 27.00 -72.45
CA ASP A 22 -34.08 26.63 -71.25
C ASP A 22 -32.60 26.92 -71.49
N THR A 23 -32.13 28.03 -70.95
CA THR A 23 -30.72 28.21 -70.70
C THR A 23 -30.37 27.12 -69.71
N PHE A 24 -29.80 26.03 -70.22
CA PHE A 24 -29.20 24.97 -69.43
C PHE A 24 -28.35 25.63 -68.33
N SER A 25 -28.96 25.78 -67.16
CA SER A 25 -28.28 26.21 -65.95
C SER A 25 -27.29 25.10 -65.71
N GLN A 26 -26.03 25.33 -66.14
CA GLN A 26 -24.94 24.43 -65.85
C GLN A 26 -24.88 24.36 -64.34
N ALA A 27 -25.47 23.31 -63.78
CA ALA A 27 -25.52 23.07 -62.35
C ALA A 27 -24.08 23.17 -61.85
N ALA A 28 -23.79 24.26 -61.14
CA ALA A 28 -22.45 24.53 -60.66
C ALA A 28 -22.03 23.30 -59.86
N LYS A 29 -20.90 22.68 -60.23
CA LYS A 29 -20.42 21.48 -59.54
C LYS A 29 -20.38 21.79 -58.04
N PRO A 30 -20.96 20.93 -57.19
CA PRO A 30 -21.03 21.20 -55.77
C PRO A 30 -19.60 21.39 -55.25
N LYS A 31 -19.37 22.50 -54.54
CA LYS A 31 -18.07 22.85 -54.00
C LYS A 31 -17.75 21.88 -52.86
N VAL A 32 -16.55 21.31 -52.86
CA VAL A 32 -16.07 20.47 -51.76
C VAL A 32 -16.03 21.30 -50.48
N GLU A 33 -16.70 20.80 -49.44
CA GLU A 33 -16.78 21.46 -48.14
C GLU A 33 -15.88 20.73 -47.15
N LEU A 34 -15.10 21.50 -46.39
CA LEU A 34 -14.23 20.96 -45.35
C LEU A 34 -14.54 21.66 -44.02
N SER A 35 -14.78 20.86 -42.98
CA SER A 35 -14.89 21.32 -41.60
C SER A 35 -13.84 20.61 -40.74
N CYS A 36 -13.40 21.28 -39.67
CA CYS A 36 -12.45 20.73 -38.72
C CYS A 36 -12.90 21.07 -37.30
N TYR A 37 -12.68 20.15 -36.38
CA TYR A 37 -13.21 20.21 -35.02
C TYR A 37 -12.07 20.31 -33.99
N ASP A 38 -12.41 20.68 -32.76
CA ASP A 38 -11.47 20.80 -31.64
C ASP A 38 -10.98 19.43 -31.11
N THR A 39 -11.58 18.33 -31.58
CA THR A 39 -11.08 16.96 -31.41
C THR A 39 -9.98 16.58 -32.40
N GLY A 40 -9.60 17.49 -33.31
CA GLY A 40 -8.58 17.25 -34.32
C GLY A 40 -9.02 16.37 -35.48
N GLU A 41 -10.30 16.00 -35.53
CA GLU A 41 -10.91 15.39 -36.72
C GLU A 41 -11.33 16.44 -37.75
N PHE A 42 -11.54 16.00 -38.98
CA PHE A 42 -12.10 16.81 -40.05
C PHE A 42 -13.12 16.02 -40.86
N HIS A 43 -14.11 16.74 -41.41
CA HIS A 43 -15.09 16.16 -42.32
C HIS A 43 -14.94 16.79 -43.69
N ILE A 44 -15.01 15.96 -44.72
CA ILE A 44 -15.06 16.38 -46.12
C ILE A 44 -16.44 16.00 -46.65
N ARG A 45 -17.14 16.93 -47.29
CA ARG A 45 -18.43 16.68 -47.96
C ARG A 45 -18.36 17.07 -49.43
N ASN A 46 -19.35 16.62 -50.20
CA ASN A 46 -19.48 16.89 -51.63
C ASN A 46 -18.34 16.32 -52.48
N LEU A 47 -17.77 15.16 -52.09
CA LEU A 47 -16.81 14.44 -52.93
C LEU A 47 -17.54 13.63 -53.99
N LYS A 48 -16.95 13.50 -55.19
CA LYS A 48 -17.50 12.66 -56.26
C LYS A 48 -17.24 11.17 -56.01
N ASP A 49 -15.99 10.86 -55.70
CA ASP A 49 -15.50 9.49 -55.59
C ASP A 49 -14.79 9.27 -54.24
N ARG A 50 -14.69 8.00 -53.84
CA ARG A 50 -13.86 7.62 -52.68
C ARG A 50 -12.41 7.62 -53.15
N ASP A 51 -11.54 8.23 -52.37
CA ASP A 51 -10.11 8.27 -52.68
C ASP A 51 -9.28 8.17 -51.39
N LYS A 52 -7.97 8.00 -51.52
CA LYS A 52 -7.04 8.03 -50.39
C LYS A 52 -6.98 9.44 -49.83
N ILE A 53 -7.18 9.53 -48.52
CA ILE A 53 -7.12 10.78 -47.77
C ILE A 53 -5.77 10.87 -47.07
N TYR A 54 -5.09 12.01 -47.23
CA TYR A 54 -3.86 12.32 -46.54
C TYR A 54 -3.98 13.65 -45.81
N ALA A 55 -3.37 13.75 -44.64
CA ALA A 55 -3.20 15.01 -43.91
C ALA A 55 -1.72 15.39 -43.88
N LYS A 56 -1.44 16.69 -43.96
CA LYS A 56 -0.08 17.18 -43.80
C LYS A 56 0.25 17.32 -42.32
N VAL A 57 1.16 16.50 -41.82
CA VAL A 57 1.65 16.54 -40.43
C VAL A 57 3.13 16.90 -40.46
N GLY A 58 3.45 18.12 -39.99
CA GLY A 58 4.77 18.69 -40.18
C GLY A 58 5.11 18.84 -41.68
N ASN A 59 6.16 18.17 -42.14
CA ASN A 59 6.59 18.19 -43.54
C ASN A 59 6.14 16.98 -44.37
N SER A 60 5.45 16.03 -43.75
CA SER A 60 5.09 14.75 -44.38
C SER A 60 3.58 14.64 -44.61
N TRP A 61 3.19 13.92 -45.67
CA TRP A 61 1.80 13.52 -45.89
C TRP A 61 1.55 12.16 -45.26
N VAL A 62 0.61 12.10 -44.33
CA VAL A 62 0.27 10.88 -43.58
C VAL A 62 -1.11 10.41 -44.02
N PRO A 63 -1.30 9.12 -44.36
CA PRO A 63 -2.62 8.60 -44.70
C PRO A 63 -3.55 8.69 -43.48
N VAL A 64 -4.80 9.10 -43.73
CA VAL A 64 -5.81 9.31 -42.69
C VAL A 64 -6.88 8.23 -42.80
N SER A 65 -7.11 7.53 -41.69
CA SER A 65 -8.23 6.60 -41.56
C SER A 65 -9.50 7.36 -41.20
N GLY A 66 -10.65 6.80 -41.57
CA GLY A 66 -11.95 7.41 -41.30
C GLY A 66 -13.10 6.63 -41.91
N GLU A 67 -14.31 7.14 -41.72
CA GLU A 67 -15.55 6.54 -42.19
C GLU A 67 -16.07 7.27 -43.43
N TRP A 68 -16.48 6.50 -44.43
CA TRP A 68 -17.13 7.02 -45.63
C TRP A 68 -18.64 6.89 -45.49
N LYS A 69 -19.35 7.96 -45.87
CA LYS A 69 -20.81 7.96 -46.02
C LYS A 69 -21.14 8.31 -47.46
N ASP A 70 -21.95 7.47 -48.11
CA ASP A 70 -22.45 7.74 -49.45
C ASP A 70 -23.80 8.46 -49.35
N TYR A 71 -23.97 9.47 -50.20
CA TYR A 71 -25.23 10.17 -50.48
C TYR A 71 -25.56 9.95 -51.97
N GLU A 72 -26.76 10.34 -52.42
CA GLU A 72 -27.23 10.06 -53.80
C GLU A 72 -26.22 10.45 -54.88
N ASP A 73 -25.68 11.67 -54.83
CA ASP A 73 -24.75 12.18 -55.84
C ASP A 73 -23.35 12.51 -55.32
N THR A 74 -23.12 12.35 -54.02
CA THR A 74 -21.87 12.76 -53.37
C THR A 74 -21.47 11.83 -52.26
N LYS A 75 -20.23 11.97 -51.80
CA LYS A 75 -19.68 11.21 -50.70
C LYS A 75 -19.17 12.17 -49.64
N ALA A 76 -19.25 11.74 -48.39
CA ALA A 76 -18.56 12.38 -47.28
C ALA A 76 -17.55 11.45 -46.65
N PHE A 77 -16.47 12.04 -46.15
CA PHE A 77 -15.46 11.38 -45.36
C PHE A 77 -15.40 12.04 -43.98
N HIS A 78 -15.50 11.23 -42.94
CA HIS A 78 -15.30 11.64 -41.55
C HIS A 78 -14.00 11.01 -41.08
N SER A 79 -12.96 11.82 -40.86
CA SER A 79 -11.69 11.29 -40.36
C SER A 79 -11.83 10.71 -38.95
N GLU A 80 -10.91 9.85 -38.54
CA GLU A 80 -10.74 9.58 -37.12
C GLU A 80 -10.35 10.86 -36.34
N GLU A 81 -10.52 10.84 -35.02
CA GLU A 81 -10.05 11.90 -34.13
C GLU A 81 -8.53 12.00 -34.05
N ALA A 82 -8.04 13.13 -33.51
CA ALA A 82 -6.63 13.36 -33.23
C ALA A 82 -5.72 13.30 -34.47
N VAL A 83 -6.24 13.63 -35.66
CA VAL A 83 -5.43 13.76 -36.88
C VAL A 83 -4.58 15.04 -36.80
N PHE A 84 -5.19 16.14 -36.37
CA PHE A 84 -4.50 17.40 -36.12
C PHE A 84 -4.40 17.68 -34.63
N LEU A 85 -3.18 17.85 -34.14
CA LEU A 85 -2.87 18.02 -32.72
C LEU A 85 -2.44 19.44 -32.36
N ASN A 86 -2.57 20.39 -33.27
CA ASN A 86 -2.11 21.75 -33.03
C ASN A 86 -3.00 22.46 -32.00
N PRO A 87 -2.50 22.89 -30.83
CA PRO A 87 -3.34 23.50 -29.80
C PRO A 87 -3.83 24.91 -30.17
N LYS A 88 -3.26 25.51 -31.22
CA LYS A 88 -3.67 26.82 -31.71
C LYS A 88 -4.50 26.67 -32.98
N LYS A 89 -5.40 27.63 -33.17
CA LYS A 89 -6.12 27.78 -34.43
C LYS A 89 -5.12 27.88 -35.59
N THR A 90 -5.19 26.95 -36.52
CA THR A 90 -4.20 26.82 -37.60
C THR A 90 -4.86 26.32 -38.88
N THR A 91 -4.25 26.68 -40.01
CA THR A 91 -4.69 26.20 -41.33
C THR A 91 -3.94 24.93 -41.67
N GLU A 92 -4.69 23.83 -41.72
CA GLU A 92 -4.19 22.51 -42.02
C GLU A 92 -4.43 22.17 -43.50
N ARG A 93 -3.60 21.27 -44.04
CA ARG A 93 -3.70 20.83 -45.44
C ARG A 93 -4.10 19.37 -45.51
N ILE A 94 -5.10 19.10 -46.33
CA ILE A 94 -5.65 17.77 -46.58
C ILE A 94 -5.53 17.49 -48.08
N ARG A 95 -5.23 16.26 -48.45
CA ARG A 95 -5.17 15.81 -49.84
C ARG A 95 -6.14 14.66 -50.03
N VAL A 96 -6.90 14.73 -51.12
CA VAL A 96 -7.85 13.70 -51.57
C VAL A 96 -7.45 13.34 -52.99
N GLY A 97 -6.87 12.16 -53.18
CA GLY A 97 -6.21 11.81 -54.44
C GLY A 97 -5.08 12.79 -54.76
N ASP A 98 -5.17 13.44 -55.93
CA ASP A 98 -4.20 14.46 -56.36
C ASP A 98 -4.58 15.89 -55.95
N MET A 99 -5.80 16.11 -55.45
CA MET A 99 -6.29 17.45 -55.07
C MET A 99 -5.91 17.79 -53.64
N SER A 100 -5.49 19.04 -53.40
CA SER A 100 -5.13 19.54 -52.07
C SER A 100 -6.07 20.65 -51.63
N TYR A 101 -6.54 20.55 -50.40
CA TYR A 101 -7.45 21.48 -49.74
C TYR A 101 -6.81 22.05 -48.48
N SER A 102 -7.28 23.22 -48.08
CA SER A 102 -6.89 23.86 -46.82
C SER A 102 -8.11 24.06 -45.96
N VAL A 103 -8.01 23.74 -44.67
CA VAL A 103 -9.08 23.92 -43.68
C VAL A 103 -8.52 24.63 -42.46
N THR A 104 -9.29 25.54 -41.86
CA THR A 104 -8.87 26.19 -40.61
C THR A 104 -9.47 25.46 -39.43
N CYS A 105 -8.62 24.86 -38.59
CA CYS A 105 -9.01 24.11 -37.40
C CYS A 105 -9.03 25.02 -36.17
N PRO A 106 -9.99 24.88 -35.23
CA PRO A 106 -10.13 25.75 -34.05
C PRO A 106 -9.02 25.60 -32.99
N GLY A 107 -8.09 24.66 -33.18
CA GLY A 107 -7.08 24.26 -32.21
C GLY A 107 -7.54 23.02 -31.44
N PHE A 108 -6.64 22.05 -31.29
CA PHE A 108 -6.89 20.80 -30.62
C PHE A 108 -7.07 21.01 -29.12
N VAL A 109 -8.21 20.57 -28.59
CA VAL A 109 -8.56 20.67 -27.17
C VAL A 109 -8.44 19.31 -26.49
N PHE A 110 -9.04 18.28 -27.09
CA PHE A 110 -9.17 16.94 -26.49
C PHE A 110 -9.65 15.93 -27.53
N SER A 111 -9.15 14.70 -27.49
CA SER A 111 -9.72 13.58 -28.25
C SER A 111 -9.81 12.38 -27.33
N CYS A 112 -10.93 11.67 -27.44
CA CYS A 112 -11.13 10.40 -26.76
C CYS A 112 -10.00 9.45 -27.13
N LYS A 113 -9.68 9.27 -28.42
CA LYS A 113 -8.67 8.32 -28.92
C LYS A 113 -7.29 8.37 -28.23
N LEU A 114 -6.90 9.51 -27.68
CA LEU A 114 -5.62 9.66 -27.00
C LEU A 114 -5.66 9.22 -25.53
N VAL A 115 -6.84 8.95 -24.96
CA VAL A 115 -7.13 8.96 -23.52
C VAL A 115 -6.76 7.70 -22.73
N ASN A 116 -5.52 7.22 -22.74
CA ASN A 116 -5.25 5.98 -22.01
C ASN A 116 -5.32 6.15 -20.47
N ILE A 117 -6.10 5.31 -19.80
CA ILE A 117 -6.20 5.19 -18.33
C ILE A 117 -5.92 3.74 -17.97
N SER A 118 -5.07 3.54 -16.98
CA SER A 118 -4.80 2.22 -16.41
C SER A 118 -4.86 2.27 -14.89
N ILE A 119 -5.75 1.47 -14.30
CA ILE A 119 -5.81 1.26 -12.86
C ILE A 119 -4.62 0.38 -12.48
N ASN A 120 -3.73 0.94 -11.68
CA ASN A 120 -2.53 0.26 -11.22
C ASN A 120 -2.81 -0.62 -10.00
N ALA A 121 -3.70 -0.15 -9.13
CA ALA A 121 -4.07 -0.87 -7.92
C ALA A 121 -5.39 -0.37 -7.38
N CYS A 122 -6.08 -1.24 -6.67
CA CYS A 122 -7.25 -0.90 -5.90
C CYS A 122 -7.27 -1.75 -4.63
N TYR A 123 -7.34 -1.13 -3.45
CA TYR A 123 -7.35 -1.85 -2.18
C TYR A 123 -7.95 -1.01 -1.05
N LYS A 124 -8.31 -1.64 0.06
CA LYS A 124 -8.74 -0.98 1.29
C LYS A 124 -7.71 -1.23 2.39
N ARG A 125 -7.46 -0.24 3.23
CA ARG A 125 -6.61 -0.36 4.42
C ARG A 125 -7.26 0.39 5.56
N ASN A 126 -7.59 -0.33 6.62
CA ASN A 126 -8.48 0.15 7.68
C ASN A 126 -9.79 0.67 7.07
N GLU A 127 -10.26 1.85 7.47
CA GLU A 127 -11.48 2.50 6.95
C GLU A 127 -11.24 3.34 5.71
N THR A 128 -10.11 3.17 5.00
CA THR A 128 -9.77 4.00 3.82
C THR A 128 -9.56 3.12 2.60
N PHE A 129 -10.34 3.39 1.57
CA PHE A 129 -10.18 2.88 0.22
C PHE A 129 -9.13 3.67 -0.56
N TYR A 130 -8.32 2.96 -1.35
CA TYR A 130 -7.30 3.50 -2.22
C TYR A 130 -7.48 3.00 -3.65
N GLY A 131 -7.68 3.92 -4.59
CA GLY A 131 -7.65 3.65 -6.02
C GLY A 131 -6.45 4.35 -6.67
N ARG A 132 -5.47 3.59 -7.17
CA ARG A 132 -4.29 4.13 -7.85
C ARG A 132 -4.43 3.88 -9.33
N PHE A 133 -4.28 4.93 -10.13
CA PHE A 133 -4.39 4.82 -11.58
C PHE A 133 -3.48 5.82 -12.27
N THR A 134 -3.01 5.43 -13.45
CA THR A 134 -2.22 6.26 -14.33
C THR A 134 -3.13 6.75 -15.44
N ALA A 135 -3.20 8.07 -15.61
CA ALA A 135 -3.73 8.64 -16.84
C ALA A 135 -2.55 9.15 -17.66
N TYR A 136 -2.47 8.67 -18.90
CA TYR A 136 -1.51 9.19 -19.86
C TYR A 136 -1.96 10.59 -20.30
N SER A 137 -1.09 11.37 -20.93
CA SER A 137 -1.31 12.81 -20.98
C SER A 137 -2.15 13.34 -22.16
N PHE A 138 -2.98 14.39 -21.95
CA PHE A 138 -3.98 14.88 -22.92
C PHE A 138 -4.03 16.39 -23.29
N ARG A 139 -3.07 17.25 -22.89
CA ARG A 139 -3.03 18.67 -23.35
C ARG A 139 -1.63 19.18 -23.63
N TYR A 140 -1.50 20.02 -24.66
CA TYR A 140 -0.30 20.81 -24.93
C TYR A 140 -0.16 21.93 -23.91
N ASP A 141 0.88 21.88 -23.09
CA ASP A 141 1.29 23.06 -22.33
C ASP A 141 2.11 24.03 -23.22
N LYS A 142 2.51 25.18 -22.67
CA LYS A 142 3.32 26.19 -23.38
C LYS A 142 4.69 25.66 -23.85
N LYS A 143 5.12 24.48 -23.39
CA LYS A 143 6.36 23.80 -23.75
C LYS A 143 6.14 22.64 -24.74
N ASN A 144 4.93 22.47 -25.27
CA ASN A 144 4.51 21.32 -26.10
C ASN A 144 4.62 19.96 -25.36
N GLU A 145 4.52 19.95 -24.04
CA GLU A 145 4.46 18.71 -23.26
C GLU A 145 3.00 18.30 -23.03
N PHE A 146 2.68 17.03 -23.27
CA PHE A 146 1.34 16.47 -23.04
C PHE A 146 1.03 16.42 -21.52
N ARG A 147 -0.13 16.91 -21.05
CA ARG A 147 -0.57 16.84 -19.62
C ARG A 147 -2.08 16.65 -19.41
N PHE A 148 -2.52 15.63 -18.66
CA PHE A 148 -3.90 15.54 -18.13
C PHE A 148 -3.98 16.08 -16.69
N GLU A 149 -4.74 17.14 -16.44
CA GLU A 149 -4.74 17.84 -15.14
C GLU A 149 -6.06 17.81 -14.37
N GLN A 150 -7.14 17.29 -14.95
CA GLN A 150 -8.48 17.38 -14.38
C GLN A 150 -9.07 16.00 -14.07
N PRO A 151 -8.58 15.29 -13.03
CA PRO A 151 -9.11 13.97 -12.66
C PRO A 151 -10.59 14.03 -12.26
N PHE A 152 -11.09 15.18 -11.82
CA PHE A 152 -12.51 15.37 -11.47
C PHE A 152 -13.45 15.34 -12.68
N LEU A 153 -12.93 15.31 -13.91
CA LEU A 153 -13.73 15.04 -15.10
C LEU A 153 -13.95 13.53 -15.35
N LEU A 154 -13.20 12.68 -14.66
CA LEU A 154 -13.38 11.24 -14.71
C LEU A 154 -14.58 10.84 -13.86
N THR A 155 -15.21 9.76 -14.26
CA THR A 155 -16.21 9.04 -13.48
C THR A 155 -15.58 7.83 -12.84
N TYR A 156 -15.75 7.70 -11.54
CA TYR A 156 -15.31 6.57 -10.74
C TYR A 156 -16.54 5.78 -10.33
N LYS A 157 -16.55 4.50 -10.66
CA LYS A 157 -17.57 3.56 -10.21
C LYS A 157 -16.91 2.55 -9.30
N VAL A 158 -17.49 2.35 -8.14
CA VAL A 158 -17.01 1.39 -7.17
C VAL A 158 -18.13 0.41 -6.89
N LYS A 159 -17.84 -0.88 -7.00
CA LYS A 159 -18.76 -1.95 -6.60
C LYS A 159 -18.32 -2.49 -5.25
N ASP A 160 -19.21 -2.43 -4.28
CA ASP A 160 -18.97 -3.00 -2.95
C ASP A 160 -19.26 -4.51 -2.91
N ASP A 161 -18.92 -5.11 -1.78
CA ASP A 161 -19.14 -6.52 -1.43
C ASP A 161 -20.62 -6.95 -1.47
N ALA A 162 -21.54 -6.03 -1.20
CA ALA A 162 -22.98 -6.23 -1.36
C ALA A 162 -23.44 -6.16 -2.84
N GLY A 163 -22.52 -5.89 -3.77
CA GLY A 163 -22.76 -5.73 -5.19
C GLY A 163 -23.41 -4.40 -5.58
N LYS A 164 -23.55 -3.45 -4.65
CA LYS A 164 -24.06 -2.10 -4.92
C LYS A 164 -22.99 -1.29 -5.65
N GLU A 165 -23.38 -0.67 -6.76
CA GLU A 165 -22.53 0.24 -7.51
C GLU A 165 -22.72 1.68 -6.98
N LEU A 166 -21.61 2.29 -6.56
CA LEU A 166 -21.50 3.68 -6.14
C LEU A 166 -20.79 4.46 -7.23
N THR A 167 -21.25 5.69 -7.52
CA THR A 167 -20.70 6.48 -8.62
C THR A 167 -20.30 7.89 -8.16
N HIS A 168 -19.08 8.27 -8.49
CA HIS A 168 -18.62 9.66 -8.46
C HIS A 168 -18.38 10.13 -9.89
N ALA A 169 -19.11 11.14 -10.32
CA ALA A 169 -18.97 11.78 -11.62
C ALA A 169 -19.01 13.30 -11.45
N PRO A 170 -18.52 14.09 -12.43
CA PRO A 170 -18.50 15.55 -12.33
C PRO A 170 -19.89 16.16 -12.08
N GLN A 171 -20.95 15.48 -12.54
CA GLN A 171 -22.34 15.92 -12.42
C GLN A 171 -23.16 15.10 -11.40
N ILE A 172 -22.61 14.00 -10.89
CA ILE A 172 -23.35 13.07 -10.01
C ILE A 172 -22.41 12.64 -8.89
N LEU A 173 -22.71 13.05 -7.67
CA LEU A 173 -21.97 12.61 -6.48
C LEU A 173 -22.88 11.71 -5.64
N SER A 174 -22.63 10.40 -5.62
CA SER A 174 -23.22 9.55 -4.58
C SER A 174 -22.84 10.12 -3.20
N PRO A 175 -23.78 10.24 -2.25
CA PRO A 175 -23.50 10.81 -0.91
C PRO A 175 -22.30 10.18 -0.22
N GLU A 176 -22.09 8.89 -0.46
CA GLU A 176 -21.00 8.10 0.08
C GLU A 176 -19.61 8.64 -0.36
N PHE A 177 -19.51 9.27 -1.52
CA PHE A 177 -18.28 9.91 -2.02
C PHE A 177 -18.02 11.33 -1.47
N GLY A 178 -18.78 11.78 -0.46
CA GLY A 178 -18.71 13.14 0.10
C GLY A 178 -17.32 13.58 0.59
N GLN A 179 -16.42 12.65 0.88
CA GLN A 179 -15.05 12.92 1.36
C GLN A 179 -13.96 12.23 0.52
N ILE A 180 -14.15 12.17 -0.80
CA ILE A 180 -13.08 11.72 -1.69
C ILE A 180 -11.91 12.72 -1.68
N SER A 181 -10.69 12.22 -1.52
CA SER A 181 -9.46 12.96 -1.67
C SER A 181 -8.68 12.39 -2.86
N MET A 182 -8.02 13.26 -3.62
CA MET A 182 -7.24 12.87 -4.78
C MET A 182 -5.86 13.52 -4.70
N SER A 183 -4.80 12.71 -4.75
CA SER A 183 -3.43 13.20 -4.91
C SER A 183 -2.87 12.83 -6.28
N ARG A 184 -1.86 13.57 -6.73
CA ARG A 184 -1.24 13.42 -8.04
C ARG A 184 0.28 13.44 -7.92
N ALA A 185 0.94 12.47 -8.52
CA ALA A 185 2.37 12.45 -8.77
C ALA A 185 2.63 12.55 -10.28
N ARG A 186 3.45 13.52 -10.68
CA ARG A 186 3.81 13.74 -12.09
C ARG A 186 4.87 12.74 -12.53
N ARG A 187 4.71 12.19 -13.74
CA ARG A 187 5.71 11.33 -14.40
C ARG A 187 5.94 11.81 -15.84
N VAL A 188 7.05 11.42 -16.45
CA VAL A 188 7.31 11.73 -17.86
C VAL A 188 6.29 10.98 -18.72
N GLY A 189 5.43 11.71 -19.44
CA GLY A 189 4.39 11.14 -20.32
C GLY A 189 3.09 10.70 -19.65
N SER A 190 2.99 10.76 -18.32
CA SER A 190 1.76 10.37 -17.59
C SER A 190 1.64 11.04 -16.22
N ASN A 191 0.45 10.97 -15.63
CA ASN A 191 0.21 11.36 -14.25
C ASN A 191 -0.31 10.15 -13.49
N LEU A 192 0.31 9.88 -12.34
CA LEU A 192 -0.17 8.90 -11.38
C LEU A 192 -1.12 9.60 -10.41
N PHE A 193 -2.35 9.12 -10.32
CA PHE A 193 -3.36 9.60 -9.40
C PHE A 193 -3.57 8.60 -8.27
N THR A 194 -3.92 9.11 -7.09
CA THR A 194 -4.30 8.29 -5.94
C THR A 194 -5.58 8.85 -5.36
N LEU A 195 -6.66 8.14 -5.61
CA LEU A 195 -7.97 8.34 -5.02
C LEU A 195 -7.96 7.73 -3.62
N ARG A 196 -8.44 8.49 -2.64
CA ARG A 196 -8.63 8.08 -1.25
C ARG A 196 -10.06 8.35 -0.85
N TRP A 197 -10.69 7.40 -0.20
CA TRP A 197 -12.08 7.54 0.21
C TRP A 197 -12.31 6.76 1.51
N ASN A 198 -12.76 7.44 2.57
CA ASN A 198 -13.06 6.77 3.82
C ASN A 198 -14.41 6.05 3.71
N THR A 199 -14.40 4.73 3.92
CA THR A 199 -15.58 3.87 3.82
C THR A 199 -15.40 2.64 4.70
N SER A 200 -16.48 2.24 5.38
CA SER A 200 -16.55 1.00 6.14
C SER A 200 -16.87 -0.21 5.28
N ARG A 201 -17.32 -0.02 4.04
CA ARG A 201 -17.67 -1.10 3.11
C ARG A 201 -16.41 -1.74 2.53
N GLU A 202 -16.46 -3.04 2.27
CA GLU A 202 -15.45 -3.70 1.44
C GLU A 202 -15.70 -3.39 -0.03
N ILE A 203 -14.62 -3.24 -0.79
CA ILE A 203 -14.67 -2.83 -2.19
C ILE A 203 -14.13 -3.93 -3.07
N ASP A 204 -14.97 -4.47 -3.96
CA ASP A 204 -14.62 -5.58 -4.85
C ASP A 204 -14.02 -5.09 -6.17
N LYS A 205 -14.49 -3.96 -6.68
CA LYS A 205 -14.13 -3.50 -8.03
C LYS A 205 -14.12 -1.98 -8.14
N LEU A 206 -13.07 -1.46 -8.75
CA LEU A 206 -12.96 -0.08 -9.19
C LEU A 206 -13.05 -0.02 -10.72
N THR A 207 -13.87 0.89 -11.23
CA THR A 207 -13.92 1.23 -12.65
C THR A 207 -13.73 2.73 -12.79
N ILE A 208 -12.87 3.13 -13.71
CA ILE A 208 -12.62 4.55 -14.03
C ILE A 208 -12.97 4.73 -15.48
N GLN A 209 -13.83 5.70 -15.79
CA GLN A 209 -14.28 5.99 -17.14
C GLN A 209 -14.35 7.50 -17.41
N TYR A 210 -14.33 7.91 -18.68
CA TYR A 210 -14.63 9.28 -19.08
C TYR A 210 -15.98 9.34 -19.82
N GLN A 211 -16.93 10.12 -19.31
CA GLN A 211 -18.35 10.08 -19.72
C GLN A 211 -18.66 10.68 -21.10
N ASN A 212 -17.75 11.45 -21.70
CA ASN A 212 -18.01 12.09 -23.00
C ASN A 212 -17.39 11.34 -24.20
N CYS A 213 -17.10 10.05 -24.03
CA CYS A 213 -16.62 9.18 -25.11
C CYS A 213 -17.69 8.12 -25.41
N ASP A 214 -18.73 8.50 -26.16
CA ASP A 214 -19.89 7.63 -26.45
C ASP A 214 -19.55 6.44 -27.37
N ASN A 215 -18.41 6.49 -28.06
CA ASN A 215 -17.99 5.43 -28.97
C ASN A 215 -17.29 4.29 -28.21
N ARG A 216 -17.97 3.13 -28.11
CA ARG A 216 -17.44 1.91 -27.48
C ARG A 216 -16.10 1.43 -28.05
N LYS A 217 -15.75 1.76 -29.31
CA LYS A 217 -14.45 1.42 -29.90
C LYS A 217 -13.28 2.13 -29.19
N TYR A 218 -13.57 3.26 -28.55
CA TYR A 218 -12.62 4.09 -27.81
C TYR A 218 -13.04 4.22 -26.35
N ASN A 219 -13.78 3.22 -25.81
CA ASN A 219 -14.25 3.25 -24.44
C ASN A 219 -13.05 3.22 -23.49
N PHE A 220 -12.64 4.40 -23.00
CA PHE A 220 -11.62 4.56 -21.97
C PHE A 220 -12.25 4.32 -20.61
N TYR A 221 -12.69 3.08 -20.40
CA TYR A 221 -12.85 2.57 -19.07
C TYR A 221 -11.77 1.53 -18.81
N ASP A 222 -11.15 1.62 -17.65
CA ASP A 222 -10.43 0.50 -17.09
C ASP A 222 -11.19 0.01 -15.87
N SER A 223 -11.11 -1.28 -15.61
CA SER A 223 -11.78 -1.90 -14.49
C SER A 223 -10.88 -2.92 -13.84
N PHE A 224 -10.74 -2.82 -12.52
CA PHE A 224 -9.79 -3.59 -11.75
C PHE A 224 -10.50 -4.18 -10.53
N TYR A 225 -10.30 -5.48 -10.30
CA TYR A 225 -10.77 -6.14 -9.09
C TYR A 225 -9.82 -5.80 -7.95
N CYS A 226 -10.38 -5.26 -6.88
CA CYS A 226 -9.60 -4.74 -5.77
C CYS A 226 -9.08 -5.89 -4.91
N THR A 227 -7.86 -5.72 -4.40
CA THR A 227 -7.21 -6.68 -3.52
C THR A 227 -7.39 -6.23 -2.08
N GLY A 228 -7.47 -7.17 -1.13
CA GLY A 228 -7.50 -6.84 0.30
C GLY A 228 -6.18 -6.24 0.82
N LEU A 229 -5.09 -6.32 0.04
CA LEU A 229 -3.75 -5.90 0.45
C LEU A 229 -3.26 -4.65 -0.32
N PRO A 230 -2.54 -3.74 0.35
CA PRO A 230 -1.89 -2.58 -0.28
C PRO A 230 -0.87 -2.99 -1.33
N THR A 231 -0.70 -2.19 -2.38
CA THR A 231 0.38 -2.44 -3.35
C THR A 231 1.69 -1.76 -2.97
N CYS A 232 2.80 -2.44 -3.24
CA CYS A 232 4.16 -2.01 -2.91
C CYS A 232 5.12 -2.26 -4.08
N ALA A 233 6.30 -1.64 -4.04
CA ALA A 233 7.41 -1.93 -4.95
C ALA A 233 8.64 -2.49 -4.22
N THR A 234 8.74 -2.22 -2.92
CA THR A 234 9.78 -2.65 -1.98
C THR A 234 9.15 -2.69 -0.60
N ASP A 235 9.77 -3.38 0.36
CA ASP A 235 9.25 -3.50 1.73
C ASP A 235 9.02 -2.14 2.40
N LYS A 236 9.88 -1.15 2.11
CA LYS A 236 9.72 0.25 2.57
C LYS A 236 8.38 0.91 2.21
N GLY A 237 7.62 0.32 1.26
CA GLY A 237 6.28 0.76 0.91
C GLY A 237 5.17 0.20 1.81
N CYS A 238 5.52 -0.74 2.69
CA CYS A 238 4.64 -1.45 3.60
C CYS A 238 4.86 -1.00 5.05
N LYS A 239 4.07 -1.53 5.99
CA LYS A 239 4.34 -1.33 7.43
C LYS A 239 5.62 -2.06 7.84
N GLU A 240 6.18 -1.70 8.99
CA GLU A 240 7.37 -2.35 9.58
C GLU A 240 7.19 -3.87 9.76
N ASN A 241 5.96 -4.33 9.99
CA ASN A 241 5.62 -5.75 10.15
C ASN A 241 5.05 -6.42 8.87
N GLU A 242 5.24 -5.80 7.71
CA GLU A 242 4.79 -6.29 6.40
C GLU A 242 5.96 -6.34 5.41
N ALA A 243 5.96 -7.30 4.49
CA ALA A 243 6.92 -7.42 3.39
C ALA A 243 6.21 -7.19 2.04
N CYS A 244 6.98 -6.80 1.04
CA CYS A 244 6.49 -6.60 -0.32
C CYS A 244 6.67 -7.85 -1.16
N GLU A 245 5.62 -8.65 -1.27
CA GLU A 245 5.60 -9.88 -2.07
C GLU A 245 4.64 -9.71 -3.25
N ASP A 246 5.12 -9.98 -4.47
CA ASP A 246 4.34 -9.81 -5.71
C ASP A 246 3.64 -8.45 -5.86
N ASN A 247 4.31 -7.39 -5.38
CA ASN A 247 3.79 -6.02 -5.31
C ASN A 247 2.60 -5.85 -4.35
N LEU A 248 2.43 -6.73 -3.37
CA LEU A 248 1.45 -6.64 -2.29
C LEU A 248 2.14 -6.61 -0.93
N CYS A 249 1.68 -5.73 -0.05
CA CYS A 249 2.11 -5.72 1.34
C CYS A 249 1.43 -6.88 2.06
N VAL A 250 2.19 -7.92 2.34
CA VAL A 250 1.75 -9.10 3.09
C VAL A 250 2.31 -9.04 4.51
N PRO A 251 1.57 -9.49 5.54
CA PRO A 251 2.12 -9.62 6.88
C PRO A 251 3.32 -10.57 6.91
N ILE A 252 4.39 -10.20 7.62
CA ILE A 252 5.55 -11.06 7.81
C ILE A 252 5.18 -12.15 8.83
N SER A 253 5.32 -13.41 8.43
CA SER A 253 5.12 -14.57 9.30
C SER A 253 6.47 -15.00 9.88
N CYS A 254 6.72 -14.70 11.16
CA CYS A 254 7.94 -15.07 11.87
C CYS A 254 7.79 -16.41 12.62
N ALA A 255 8.92 -17.02 12.99
CA ALA A 255 8.91 -18.21 13.83
C ALA A 255 8.38 -17.90 15.25
N ALA A 256 8.08 -18.94 16.05
CA ALA A 256 7.50 -18.77 17.39
C ALA A 256 8.36 -17.91 18.34
N CYS A 257 9.67 -17.88 18.13
CA CYS A 257 10.65 -17.14 18.94
C CYS A 257 11.12 -15.83 18.27
N GLN A 258 10.29 -15.26 17.40
CA GLN A 258 10.65 -14.10 16.60
C GLN A 258 9.50 -13.10 16.51
N TYR A 259 9.85 -11.84 16.28
CA TYR A 259 8.91 -10.77 15.98
C TYR A 259 9.30 -10.03 14.70
N ALA A 260 8.31 -9.43 14.03
CA ALA A 260 8.53 -8.66 12.82
C ALA A 260 8.90 -7.20 13.17
N GLU A 261 10.07 -6.75 12.73
CA GLU A 261 10.55 -5.37 12.87
C GLU A 261 11.48 -5.04 11.70
N ASP A 262 11.42 -3.80 11.19
CA ASP A 262 12.20 -3.35 10.02
C ASP A 262 12.06 -4.26 8.78
N HIS A 263 10.86 -4.80 8.54
CA HIS A 263 10.57 -5.72 7.44
C HIS A 263 11.33 -7.06 7.49
N GLN A 264 11.77 -7.48 8.67
CA GLN A 264 12.45 -8.77 8.88
C GLN A 264 12.01 -9.40 10.20
N CYS A 265 12.23 -10.71 10.32
CA CYS A 265 12.06 -11.39 11.60
C CYS A 265 13.32 -11.19 12.44
N ARG A 266 13.13 -10.75 13.68
CA ARG A 266 14.16 -10.62 14.69
C ARG A 266 13.87 -11.59 15.82
N ASP A 267 14.93 -12.22 16.32
CA ASP A 267 14.81 -13.09 17.49
C ASP A 267 14.47 -12.26 18.72
N TYR A 268 13.60 -12.81 19.56
CA TYR A 268 13.46 -12.34 20.93
C TYR A 268 14.75 -12.59 21.71
N GLU A 269 14.91 -11.91 22.85
CA GLU A 269 16.07 -12.14 23.72
C GLU A 269 16.07 -13.57 24.29
N CYS A 270 14.90 -14.11 24.62
CA CYS A 270 14.73 -15.48 25.08
C CYS A 270 13.34 -16.03 24.72
N CYS A 271 13.23 -17.35 24.66
CA CYS A 271 11.97 -18.09 24.49
C CYS A 271 11.79 -19.25 25.47
N GLY A 272 12.86 -19.64 26.15
CA GLY A 272 12.85 -20.41 27.38
C GLY A 272 13.94 -19.91 28.33
N ASP A 273 13.93 -20.42 29.56
CA ASP A 273 14.93 -20.05 30.56
C ASP A 273 16.34 -20.44 30.10
N ASP A 274 16.48 -21.57 29.38
CA ASP A 274 17.75 -22.06 28.78
C ASP A 274 18.43 -21.06 27.82
N ASP A 275 17.69 -20.09 27.27
CA ASP A 275 18.26 -19.03 26.41
C ASP A 275 18.92 -17.90 27.22
N CYS A 276 18.65 -17.85 28.53
CA CYS A 276 19.17 -16.87 29.47
C CYS A 276 20.41 -17.40 30.22
N SER A 277 21.08 -16.54 31.00
CA SER A 277 22.15 -16.99 31.90
C SER A 277 21.59 -17.81 33.08
N GLU A 278 22.40 -18.65 33.70
CA GLU A 278 22.00 -19.52 34.84
C GLU A 278 21.34 -18.75 36.01
N ASP A 279 21.73 -17.49 36.19
CA ASP A 279 21.22 -16.56 37.22
C ASP A 279 20.09 -15.65 36.71
N SER A 280 19.46 -15.98 35.59
CA SER A 280 18.28 -15.29 35.06
C SER A 280 17.23 -16.26 34.54
N TYR A 281 16.02 -15.76 34.32
CA TYR A 281 14.89 -16.51 33.77
C TYR A 281 14.21 -15.71 32.67
N CYS A 282 13.56 -16.40 31.75
CA CYS A 282 12.87 -15.80 30.63
C CYS A 282 11.44 -15.42 31.02
N LYS A 283 11.08 -14.16 30.78
CA LYS A 283 9.70 -13.68 30.96
C LYS A 283 9.37 -12.65 29.90
N ASP A 284 8.18 -12.77 29.30
CA ASP A 284 7.72 -11.86 28.23
C ASP A 284 8.80 -11.65 27.13
N SER A 285 9.53 -12.73 26.81
CA SER A 285 10.59 -12.75 25.79
C SER A 285 11.84 -11.91 26.11
N ALA A 286 12.06 -11.60 27.38
CA ALA A 286 13.26 -10.94 27.91
C ALA A 286 13.84 -11.69 29.12
N CYS A 287 15.16 -11.62 29.30
CA CYS A 287 15.83 -12.25 30.43
C CYS A 287 15.80 -11.34 31.66
N PHE A 288 15.33 -11.88 32.79
CA PHE A 288 15.25 -11.17 34.07
C PHE A 288 16.12 -11.86 35.10
N PRO A 289 16.87 -11.11 35.94
CA PRO A 289 17.71 -11.71 36.97
C PRO A 289 16.87 -12.47 38.01
N LEU A 290 17.35 -13.64 38.41
CA LEU A 290 16.85 -14.38 39.56
C LEU A 290 17.26 -13.64 40.84
N VAL A 291 16.29 -13.46 41.73
CA VAL A 291 16.51 -12.88 43.06
C VAL A 291 16.22 -13.98 44.08
N CYS A 292 17.28 -14.65 44.53
CA CYS A 292 17.21 -15.73 45.51
C CYS A 292 17.32 -15.21 46.95
N ASP A 293 16.75 -15.96 47.89
CA ASP A 293 16.89 -15.64 49.31
C ASP A 293 18.34 -15.86 49.79
N TYR A 294 18.67 -15.31 50.96
CA TYR A 294 20.04 -15.32 51.50
C TYR A 294 20.64 -16.72 51.69
N ASN A 295 19.77 -17.73 51.84
CA ASN A 295 20.10 -19.14 52.03
C ASN A 295 19.92 -19.98 50.76
N GLU A 296 19.76 -19.34 49.61
CA GLU A 296 19.54 -19.98 48.32
C GLU A 296 20.60 -19.53 47.30
N ALA A 297 20.78 -20.33 46.25
CA ALA A 297 21.59 -20.00 45.08
C ALA A 297 20.82 -20.32 43.80
N PRO A 298 21.07 -19.60 42.69
CA PRO A 298 20.50 -19.94 41.40
C PRO A 298 21.13 -21.25 40.89
N VAL A 299 20.29 -22.23 40.59
CA VAL A 299 20.64 -23.52 39.98
C VAL A 299 19.57 -23.81 38.93
N ASP A 300 19.98 -23.98 37.68
CA ASP A 300 19.08 -24.32 36.56
C ASP A 300 17.86 -23.39 36.48
N HIS A 301 18.10 -22.08 36.53
CA HIS A 301 17.07 -21.03 36.47
C HIS A 301 16.06 -21.03 37.63
N VAL A 302 16.35 -21.73 38.73
CA VAL A 302 15.53 -21.78 39.95
C VAL A 302 16.40 -21.44 41.16
N CYS A 303 15.82 -20.82 42.18
CA CYS A 303 16.50 -20.64 43.46
C CYS A 303 16.38 -21.92 44.28
N GLU A 304 17.52 -22.56 44.54
CA GLU A 304 17.61 -23.77 45.36
C GLU A 304 18.31 -23.48 46.69
N GLY A 305 17.85 -24.13 47.76
CA GLY A 305 18.43 -24.00 49.09
C GLY A 305 19.87 -24.53 49.15
N LEU A 306 20.77 -23.75 49.74
CA LEU A 306 22.16 -24.14 49.93
C LEU A 306 22.30 -25.11 51.10
N GLU A 307 22.73 -26.34 50.82
CA GLU A 307 23.14 -27.32 51.83
C GLU A 307 24.65 -27.21 52.09
N CYS A 308 25.04 -26.48 53.15
CA CYS A 308 26.44 -26.37 53.56
C CYS A 308 26.86 -27.52 54.49
N GLY A 309 28.17 -27.78 54.58
CA GLY A 309 28.74 -28.77 55.51
C GLY A 309 28.41 -28.47 56.99
N GLU A 310 28.54 -29.47 57.87
CA GLU A 310 28.25 -29.33 59.31
C GLU A 310 29.10 -28.23 59.99
N ASP A 311 30.30 -27.99 59.45
CA ASP A 311 31.29 -27.00 59.86
C ASP A 311 31.26 -25.73 59.00
N GLU A 312 30.16 -25.48 58.29
CA GLU A 312 29.96 -24.29 57.45
C GLU A 312 28.67 -23.56 57.82
N TYR A 313 28.54 -22.30 57.39
CA TYR A 313 27.31 -21.52 57.50
C TYR A 313 27.06 -20.76 56.19
N VAL A 314 25.80 -20.49 55.87
CA VAL A 314 25.46 -19.72 54.67
C VAL A 314 25.70 -18.23 54.90
N PHE A 315 26.42 -17.59 53.98
CA PHE A 315 26.58 -16.14 53.94
C PHE A 315 26.61 -15.65 52.49
N ASN A 316 25.68 -14.76 52.15
CA ASN A 316 25.57 -14.15 50.82
C ASN A 316 25.58 -15.20 49.69
N SER A 317 24.67 -16.18 49.79
CA SER A 317 24.53 -17.28 48.83
C SER A 317 25.81 -18.12 48.62
N THR A 318 26.68 -18.18 49.62
CA THR A 318 27.90 -19.00 49.61
C THR A 318 28.07 -19.72 50.95
N CYS A 319 28.53 -20.97 50.93
CA CYS A 319 28.93 -21.69 52.13
C CYS A 319 30.29 -21.18 52.62
N MET A 320 30.34 -20.70 53.86
CA MET A 320 31.56 -20.22 54.51
C MET A 320 31.92 -21.12 55.69
N SER A 321 33.20 -21.50 55.81
CA SER A 321 33.66 -22.33 56.92
C SER A 321 33.56 -21.62 58.27
N LEU A 322 33.05 -22.35 59.29
CA LEU A 322 33.01 -21.92 60.68
C LEU A 322 34.42 -21.91 61.27
N LYS A 323 34.89 -20.73 61.67
CA LYS A 323 36.12 -20.60 62.44
C LYS A 323 35.83 -20.75 63.93
N CYS A 324 35.75 -22.00 64.39
CA CYS A 324 35.58 -22.29 65.80
C CYS A 324 36.87 -22.04 66.58
N GLY A 325 36.75 -21.39 67.75
CA GLY A 325 37.87 -21.08 68.63
C GLY A 325 38.50 -22.34 69.27
N GLU A 326 39.51 -22.15 70.12
CA GLU A 326 40.20 -23.28 70.77
C GLU A 326 39.24 -24.23 71.48
N ASN A 327 39.45 -25.54 71.27
CA ASN A 327 38.65 -26.63 71.82
C ASN A 327 37.14 -26.63 71.47
N LYS A 328 36.78 -26.05 70.32
CA LYS A 328 35.42 -26.10 69.77
C LYS A 328 35.43 -26.78 68.40
N ILE A 329 34.35 -27.48 68.08
CA ILE A 329 34.11 -28.10 66.76
C ILE A 329 32.89 -27.47 66.10
N GLY A 330 32.85 -27.43 64.77
CA GLY A 330 31.67 -27.00 64.02
C GLY A 330 30.67 -28.15 63.94
N ARG A 331 29.46 -27.95 64.46
CA ARG A 331 28.38 -28.96 64.39
C ARG A 331 27.03 -28.27 64.28
N ASN A 332 26.17 -28.74 63.36
CA ASN A 332 24.85 -28.13 63.09
C ASN A 332 24.94 -26.60 62.89
N HIS A 333 25.92 -26.13 62.13
CA HIS A 333 26.15 -24.71 61.84
C HIS A 333 26.48 -23.82 63.06
N VAL A 334 26.85 -24.42 64.20
CA VAL A 334 27.28 -23.70 65.41
C VAL A 334 28.60 -24.27 65.95
N CYS A 335 29.39 -23.43 66.62
CA CYS A 335 30.57 -23.90 67.32
C CYS A 335 30.18 -24.50 68.68
N VAL A 336 30.41 -25.79 68.84
CA VAL A 336 30.14 -26.56 70.05
C VAL A 336 31.44 -26.79 70.81
N GLU A 337 31.42 -26.56 72.12
CA GLU A 337 32.58 -26.79 73.01
C GLU A 337 32.70 -28.28 73.36
N CYS A 338 33.91 -28.84 73.25
CA CYS A 338 34.15 -30.23 73.64
C CYS A 338 34.09 -30.39 75.17
N GLY A 339 33.70 -31.59 75.64
CA GLY A 339 33.57 -31.87 77.07
C GLY A 339 34.88 -31.71 77.85
N GLU A 340 34.79 -31.61 79.18
CA GLU A 340 35.98 -31.40 80.04
C GLU A 340 37.03 -32.53 79.94
N ASP A 341 36.60 -33.72 79.51
CA ASP A 341 37.43 -34.90 79.26
C ASP A 341 37.77 -35.12 77.78
N GLU A 342 37.51 -34.16 76.90
CA GLU A 342 37.70 -34.23 75.46
C GLU A 342 38.61 -33.11 74.93
N VAL A 343 39.23 -33.34 73.77
CA VAL A 343 39.95 -32.33 73.01
C VAL A 343 39.45 -32.29 71.56
N ALA A 344 39.28 -31.08 71.02
CA ALA A 344 38.96 -30.90 69.60
C ALA A 344 40.16 -31.33 68.75
N LYS A 345 39.96 -32.35 67.90
CA LYS A 345 40.94 -32.84 66.95
C LYS A 345 40.24 -33.26 65.65
N ASP A 346 40.71 -32.76 64.51
CA ASP A 346 40.19 -33.10 63.18
C ASP A 346 38.65 -32.97 63.11
N ASN A 347 38.12 -31.83 63.57
CA ASN A 347 36.69 -31.51 63.72
C ASN A 347 35.85 -32.49 64.57
N ASN A 348 36.50 -33.25 65.45
CA ASN A 348 35.84 -34.18 66.37
C ASN A 348 36.24 -33.90 67.82
N CYS A 349 35.32 -34.08 68.76
CA CYS A 349 35.66 -34.13 70.17
C CYS A 349 36.15 -35.53 70.52
N VAL A 350 37.45 -35.63 70.81
CA VAL A 350 38.11 -36.90 71.10
C VAL A 350 38.42 -36.98 72.58
N LYS A 351 37.98 -38.06 73.24
CA LYS A 351 38.29 -38.29 74.66
C LYS A 351 39.80 -38.32 74.92
N LEU A 352 40.21 -37.61 75.95
CA LEU A 352 41.58 -37.58 76.43
C LEU A 352 41.95 -38.93 77.05
N SER A 353 42.85 -39.65 76.39
CA SER A 353 43.47 -40.84 76.96
C SER A 353 44.56 -40.42 77.97
N CYS A 354 44.16 -40.22 79.22
CA CYS A 354 45.08 -39.90 80.31
C CYS A 354 45.67 -41.19 80.91
N GLY A 355 47.00 -41.26 81.05
CA GLY A 355 47.69 -42.43 81.64
C GLY A 355 47.29 -42.71 83.10
N PHE A 356 47.69 -43.87 83.63
CA PHE A 356 47.22 -44.50 84.90
C PHE A 356 47.14 -43.60 86.17
N LEU A 357 47.86 -42.48 86.23
CA LEU A 357 47.88 -41.55 87.37
C LEU A 357 47.35 -40.14 87.05
N LYS A 358 46.69 -39.96 85.91
CA LYS A 358 46.17 -38.67 85.43
C LYS A 358 44.67 -38.73 85.20
N LYS A 359 43.95 -37.66 85.54
CA LYS A 359 42.52 -37.49 85.25
C LYS A 359 42.34 -36.34 84.26
N ALA A 360 41.44 -36.52 83.31
CA ALA A 360 41.05 -35.45 82.40
C ALA A 360 40.22 -34.40 83.16
N LYS A 361 40.63 -33.13 83.07
CA LYS A 361 39.90 -31.98 83.61
C LYS A 361 40.34 -30.72 82.87
N SER A 362 39.38 -29.90 82.46
CA SER A 362 39.63 -28.68 81.67
C SER A 362 40.44 -28.93 80.39
N ASN A 363 40.07 -29.97 79.64
CA ASN A 363 40.60 -30.27 78.31
C ASN A 363 42.11 -30.63 78.32
N LYS A 364 42.62 -31.05 79.49
CA LYS A 364 44.01 -31.47 79.74
C LYS A 364 44.06 -32.66 80.68
N CYS A 365 45.10 -33.49 80.56
CA CYS A 365 45.38 -34.54 81.53
C CYS A 365 46.12 -33.96 82.74
N MET A 366 45.43 -33.86 83.86
CA MET A 366 45.99 -33.39 85.13
C MET A 366 46.41 -34.56 86.02
N ASN A 367 47.44 -34.40 86.84
CA ASN A 367 47.82 -35.43 87.81
C ASN A 367 46.70 -35.63 88.84
N PHE A 368 46.47 -36.86 89.29
CA PHE A 368 45.39 -37.21 90.21
C PHE A 368 45.36 -36.31 91.48
N PHE A 369 46.52 -35.95 92.01
CA PHE A 369 46.65 -35.08 93.19
C PHE A 369 46.28 -33.61 92.91
N SER A 370 46.48 -33.09 91.69
CA SER A 370 46.11 -31.71 91.33
C SER A 370 44.63 -31.55 90.97
N ALA A 371 43.94 -32.65 90.60
CA ALA A 371 42.52 -32.63 90.27
C ALA A 371 41.60 -32.62 91.52
N ILE A 372 42.06 -33.18 92.65
CA ILE A 372 41.29 -33.31 93.90
C ILE A 372 41.55 -32.15 94.88
N PHE A 373 42.76 -31.57 94.90
CA PHE A 373 43.16 -30.53 95.86
C PHE A 373 43.44 -29.15 95.25
N GLY A 374 42.86 -28.83 94.10
CA GLY A 374 43.14 -27.59 93.36
C GLY A 374 42.73 -26.31 94.09
N LYS A 375 43.66 -25.73 94.86
CA LYS A 375 43.80 -24.29 95.11
C LYS A 375 45.26 -23.92 94.86
N GLY A 376 45.46 -22.99 93.95
CA GLY A 376 46.74 -22.45 93.51
C GLY A 376 46.48 -21.64 92.28
#